data_AF-A0A553F9L1-F1
#
_entry.id   AF-A0A553F9L1-F1
#
_cell.length_a   1.000
_cell.length_b   1.000
_cell.length_c   1.000
_cell.angle_alpha   90.00
_cell.angle_beta   90.00
_cell.angle_gamma   90.00
#
_symmetry.space_group_name_H-M   'P 1'
#
loop_
_entity.id
_entity.type
_entity.pdbx_description
1 polymer ?
#
loop_
_entity_poly.entity_id
_entity_poly.type
_entity_poly.pdbx_seq_one_letter_code
_entity_poly.pdbx_strand_id
1 'polypeptide(L)'
;MKPLYKFSKNLCLASALIASGFISTAIAKPVSLTDSKLQFLGTNYVNQTAEQVSFTRHSKEVLSIKPMELAFNAGKAQTTSGIALKLATNSNSIAFKFVPLPTENRGSEFVLFENNVAVKTYTFPKKAKQLDIAYTSKLKGAKEYKLMLPTWSNVGLQAISIDDEAELLNIKTPRNAKYVAMGDSITHGVGQKNATQTYPYIVADALNFELFNIAVGGGKTSIPTAQMLADFDDIELITLLIGYNDWNSPKADVAVYQANLDKMLSIIRKSHPQTTIYCITPLFTKSLKAKRVDQPLNAYRQAVIDVVTARQKAGDDNINVIKGDQITSVKNLREDNPKDPVHLGINGARMLAKELIEIIK
;
A
#
# COMPACT_ATOMS: atom_id res chain seq x y z
N MET A 1 67.45 25.13 3.97
CA MET A 1 67.90 24.49 2.71
C MET A 1 67.55 23.01 2.77
N LYS A 2 66.90 22.47 1.73
CA LYS A 2 66.65 21.02 1.48
C LYS A 2 67.98 20.23 1.38
N PRO A 3 68.05 18.87 1.53
CA PRO A 3 67.23 17.83 0.85
C PRO A 3 66.78 16.65 1.76
N LEU A 4 65.71 15.87 1.51
CA LEU A 4 65.32 14.93 0.44
C LEU A 4 66.19 13.66 0.29
N TYR A 5 65.48 12.52 0.10
CA TYR A 5 65.86 11.10 -0.08
C TYR A 5 65.93 10.25 1.20
N LYS A 6 65.40 9.01 1.29
CA LYS A 6 65.01 8.00 0.29
C LYS A 6 63.98 7.03 0.93
N PHE A 7 63.03 6.55 0.12
CA PHE A 7 62.17 5.41 0.42
C PHE A 7 62.96 4.09 0.35
N SER A 8 62.69 3.16 1.27
CA SER A 8 62.80 1.72 1.01
C SER A 8 61.56 1.00 1.59
N LYS A 9 60.91 0.22 0.72
CA LYS A 9 59.75 -0.62 1.02
C LYS A 9 60.23 -1.90 1.70
N ASN A 10 59.65 -2.27 2.83
CA ASN A 10 59.64 -3.65 3.31
C ASN A 10 58.24 -4.23 3.15
N LEU A 11 58.18 -5.27 2.32
CA LEU A 11 57.01 -6.05 1.97
C LEU A 11 56.78 -7.07 3.10
N CYS A 12 55.65 -7.00 3.79
CA CYS A 12 55.23 -8.03 4.75
C CYS A 12 54.09 -8.82 4.11
N LEU A 13 54.34 -10.07 3.72
CA LEU A 13 53.32 -11.00 3.27
C LEU A 13 52.54 -11.49 4.49
N ALA A 14 51.27 -11.07 4.61
CA ALA A 14 50.30 -11.69 5.50
C ALA A 14 49.48 -12.70 4.69
N SER A 15 49.67 -13.99 5.01
CA SER A 15 48.87 -15.11 4.53
C SER A 15 47.45 -15.01 5.08
N ALA A 16 46.48 -14.70 4.21
CA ALA A 16 45.07 -14.79 4.55
C ALA A 16 44.61 -16.26 4.48
N LEU A 17 44.40 -16.89 5.64
CA LEU A 17 43.60 -18.10 5.72
C LEU A 17 42.16 -17.76 5.33
N ILE A 18 41.74 -18.23 4.16
CA ILE A 18 40.32 -18.25 3.79
C ILE A 18 39.68 -19.38 4.60
N ALA A 19 39.02 -19.02 5.70
CA ALA A 19 38.11 -19.93 6.38
C ALA A 19 36.89 -20.13 5.47
N SER A 20 36.92 -21.20 4.67
CA SER A 20 35.75 -21.70 3.97
C SER A 20 34.78 -22.27 5.00
N GLY A 21 33.90 -21.42 5.52
CA GLY A 21 32.75 -21.87 6.29
C GLY A 21 31.90 -22.79 5.41
N PHE A 22 31.75 -24.04 5.81
CA PHE A 22 30.75 -24.93 5.27
C PHE A 22 29.37 -24.31 5.54
N ILE A 23 28.80 -23.68 4.51
CA ILE A 23 27.37 -23.39 4.48
C ILE A 23 26.72 -24.77 4.40
N SER A 24 26.14 -25.23 5.52
CA SER A 24 25.17 -26.30 5.48
C SER A 24 24.10 -25.86 4.50
N THR A 25 24.12 -26.45 3.30
CA THR A 25 23.02 -26.35 2.35
C THR A 25 21.89 -27.13 2.98
N ALA A 26 21.13 -26.50 3.86
CA ALA A 26 19.80 -27.00 4.18
C ALA A 26 19.11 -27.19 2.83
N ILE A 27 18.88 -28.45 2.48
CA ILE A 27 18.14 -28.77 1.27
C ILE A 27 16.76 -28.14 1.49
N ALA A 28 16.30 -27.38 0.50
CA ALA A 28 15.07 -26.62 0.57
C ALA A 28 14.05 -27.23 -0.39
N LYS A 29 12.82 -27.42 0.11
CA LYS A 29 11.72 -27.96 -0.68
C LYS A 29 10.78 -26.86 -1.17
N PRO A 30 10.16 -27.03 -2.35
CA PRO A 30 9.15 -26.11 -2.82
C PRO A 30 7.86 -26.23 -2.00
N VAL A 31 7.18 -25.12 -1.82
CA VAL A 31 5.81 -25.05 -1.29
C VAL A 31 4.84 -24.85 -2.45
N SER A 32 3.74 -25.58 -2.46
CA SER A 32 2.69 -25.40 -3.47
C SER A 32 2.08 -24.00 -3.37
N LEU A 33 2.04 -23.28 -4.50
CA LEU A 33 1.42 -21.95 -4.58
C LEU A 33 -0.11 -21.98 -4.39
N THR A 34 -0.72 -23.16 -4.44
CA THR A 34 -2.15 -23.39 -4.19
C THR A 34 -2.42 -24.02 -2.82
N ASP A 35 -1.41 -24.12 -1.93
CA ASP A 35 -1.62 -24.64 -0.58
C ASP A 35 -2.59 -23.74 0.21
N SER A 36 -3.59 -24.36 0.82
CA SER A 36 -4.65 -23.66 1.56
C SER A 36 -4.17 -22.96 2.84
N LYS A 37 -2.95 -23.26 3.31
CA LYS A 37 -2.32 -22.58 4.44
C LYS A 37 -1.66 -21.25 4.06
N LEU A 38 -1.56 -20.94 2.77
CA LEU A 38 -1.16 -19.61 2.31
C LEU A 38 -2.35 -18.65 2.44
N GLN A 39 -2.11 -17.50 3.05
CA GLN A 39 -3.09 -16.42 3.14
C GLN A 39 -2.61 -15.20 2.36
N PHE A 40 -3.53 -14.60 1.62
CA PHE A 40 -3.33 -13.32 0.94
C PHE A 40 -4.23 -12.28 1.58
N LEU A 41 -3.62 -11.18 2.00
CA LEU A 41 -4.27 -10.10 2.74
C LEU A 41 -4.35 -8.85 1.87
N GLY A 42 -5.38 -8.03 2.10
CA GLY A 42 -5.56 -6.73 1.45
C GLY A 42 -6.00 -6.80 -0.01
N THR A 43 -6.54 -7.94 -0.43
CA THR A 43 -7.15 -8.15 -1.75
C THR A 43 -8.22 -9.24 -1.71
N ASN A 44 -9.30 -9.04 -2.46
CA ASN A 44 -10.31 -10.07 -2.77
C ASN A 44 -10.03 -10.77 -4.11
N TYR A 45 -9.01 -10.33 -4.84
CA TYR A 45 -8.78 -10.68 -6.24
C TYR A 45 -7.41 -11.34 -6.38
N VAL A 46 -7.35 -12.59 -5.95
CA VAL A 46 -6.16 -13.45 -6.09
C VAL A 46 -6.41 -14.45 -7.20
N ASN A 47 -5.47 -14.54 -8.13
CA ASN A 47 -5.48 -15.58 -9.16
C ASN A 47 -4.28 -16.49 -8.94
N GLN A 48 -4.55 -17.74 -8.53
CA GLN A 48 -3.55 -18.76 -8.20
C GLN A 48 -3.54 -19.86 -9.26
N THR A 49 -2.36 -20.18 -9.76
CA THR A 49 -2.06 -21.40 -10.51
C THR A 49 -0.89 -22.13 -9.84
N ALA A 50 -0.52 -23.31 -10.32
CA ALA A 50 0.64 -24.03 -9.79
C ALA A 50 1.96 -23.29 -10.07
N GLU A 51 1.99 -22.44 -11.11
CA GLU A 51 3.17 -21.74 -11.61
C GLU A 51 3.27 -20.30 -11.10
N GLN A 52 2.13 -19.67 -10.79
CA GLN A 52 2.12 -18.26 -10.39
C GLN A 52 0.91 -17.88 -9.53
N VAL A 53 1.14 -17.00 -8.57
CA VAL A 53 0.07 -16.20 -7.94
C VAL A 53 0.18 -14.75 -8.38
N SER A 54 -0.95 -14.17 -8.77
CA SER A 54 -1.08 -12.75 -9.13
C SER A 54 -2.16 -12.08 -8.29
N PHE A 55 -2.00 -10.78 -8.08
CA PHE A 55 -2.80 -9.99 -7.16
C PHE A 55 -3.31 -8.74 -7.86
N THR A 56 -4.59 -8.41 -7.69
CA THR A 56 -5.10 -7.09 -8.08
C THR A 56 -5.83 -6.44 -6.92
N ARG A 57 -5.88 -5.10 -6.89
CA ARG A 57 -6.65 -4.34 -5.88
C ARG A 57 -8.08 -4.04 -6.34
N HIS A 58 -8.38 -4.36 -7.60
CA HIS A 58 -9.65 -4.12 -8.26
C HIS A 58 -10.08 -5.36 -9.03
N SER A 59 -11.39 -5.54 -9.18
CA SER A 59 -11.97 -6.67 -9.92
C SER A 59 -11.63 -6.61 -11.41
N LYS A 60 -11.71 -7.76 -12.09
CA LYS A 60 -11.46 -7.83 -13.54
C LYS A 60 -12.48 -6.99 -14.30
N GLU A 61 -13.72 -6.99 -13.84
CA GLU A 61 -14.85 -6.23 -14.37
C GLU A 61 -14.52 -4.74 -14.34
N VAL A 62 -14.09 -4.22 -13.19
CA VAL A 62 -13.70 -2.81 -13.06
C VAL A 62 -12.49 -2.50 -13.95
N LEU A 63 -11.45 -3.33 -13.95
CA LEU A 63 -10.25 -3.11 -14.76
C LEU A 63 -10.51 -3.14 -16.28
N SER A 64 -11.64 -3.74 -16.71
CA SER A 64 -12.05 -3.82 -18.11
C SER A 64 -12.85 -2.61 -18.61
N ILE A 65 -13.34 -1.76 -17.69
CA ILE A 65 -14.10 -0.56 -18.03
C ILE A 65 -13.24 0.43 -18.80
N LYS A 66 -13.85 1.17 -19.73
CA LYS A 66 -13.15 2.16 -20.55
C LYS A 66 -12.53 3.26 -19.66
N PRO A 67 -11.30 3.74 -19.98
CA PRO A 67 -10.60 4.74 -19.15
C PRO A 67 -11.39 6.02 -18.84
N MET A 68 -12.28 6.45 -19.73
CA MET A 68 -13.09 7.67 -19.53
C MET A 68 -14.15 7.51 -18.44
N GLU A 69 -14.59 6.28 -18.17
CA GLU A 69 -15.63 5.94 -17.19
C GLU A 69 -15.02 5.50 -15.84
N LEU A 70 -13.78 5.00 -15.86
CA LEU A 70 -13.06 4.55 -14.66
C LEU A 70 -12.72 5.66 -13.67
N ALA A 71 -12.46 6.86 -14.16
CA ALA A 71 -11.96 7.99 -13.38
C ALA A 71 -10.57 7.76 -12.71
N PHE A 72 -9.85 6.71 -13.10
CA PHE A 72 -8.46 6.42 -12.72
C PHE A 72 -7.74 5.60 -13.82
N ASN A 73 -6.44 5.35 -13.65
CA ASN A 73 -5.65 4.53 -14.58
C ASN A 73 -5.66 3.04 -14.17
N ALA A 74 -6.17 2.16 -15.03
CA ALA A 74 -6.31 0.72 -14.77
C ALA A 74 -4.96 -0.01 -14.57
N GLY A 75 -3.87 0.44 -15.21
CA GLY A 75 -2.54 -0.13 -14.98
C GLY A 75 -2.04 0.14 -13.55
N LYS A 76 -2.20 1.38 -13.07
CA LYS A 76 -1.87 1.74 -11.67
C LYS A 76 -2.74 1.01 -10.65
N ALA A 77 -3.96 0.62 -11.01
CA ALA A 77 -4.85 -0.14 -10.13
C ALA A 77 -4.40 -1.60 -9.92
N GLN A 78 -3.49 -2.11 -10.76
CA GLN A 78 -2.89 -3.45 -10.66
C GLN A 78 -1.59 -3.49 -9.84
N THR A 79 -1.11 -2.36 -9.32
CA THR A 79 0.00 -2.39 -8.35
C THR A 79 -0.46 -3.04 -7.04
N THR A 80 0.49 -3.43 -6.19
CA THR A 80 0.21 -4.29 -5.02
C THR A 80 0.25 -3.54 -3.68
N SER A 81 -0.02 -2.23 -3.68
CA SER A 81 -0.06 -1.43 -2.44
C SER A 81 -1.03 -1.99 -1.41
N GLY A 82 -0.54 -2.25 -0.19
CA GLY A 82 -1.33 -2.79 0.92
C GLY A 82 -1.53 -4.31 0.89
N ILE A 83 -1.15 -5.00 -0.19
CA ILE A 83 -1.28 -6.46 -0.28
C ILE A 83 -0.14 -7.14 0.48
N ALA A 84 -0.43 -8.27 1.13
CA ALA A 84 0.56 -9.10 1.79
C ALA A 84 0.34 -10.59 1.53
N LEU A 85 1.43 -11.35 1.49
CA LEU A 85 1.43 -12.81 1.62
C LEU A 85 1.71 -13.16 3.09
N LYS A 86 0.94 -14.09 3.65
CA LYS A 86 1.11 -14.61 5.00
C LYS A 86 1.15 -16.13 4.99
N LEU A 87 2.06 -16.72 5.76
CA LEU A 87 2.18 -18.16 5.97
C LEU A 87 2.81 -18.45 7.33
N ALA A 88 2.56 -19.63 7.88
CA ALA A 88 3.20 -20.11 9.10
C ALA A 88 4.03 -21.36 8.80
N THR A 89 5.19 -21.50 9.43
CA THR A 89 6.07 -22.66 9.26
C THR A 89 7.01 -22.85 10.45
N ASN A 90 7.47 -24.07 10.69
CA ASN A 90 8.58 -24.36 11.60
C ASN A 90 9.96 -24.20 10.94
N SER A 91 10.02 -23.86 9.65
CA SER A 91 11.26 -23.64 8.89
C SER A 91 12.14 -22.53 9.46
N ASN A 92 13.45 -22.73 9.47
CA ASN A 92 14.42 -21.70 9.81
C ASN A 92 14.75 -20.84 8.59
N SER A 93 14.78 -21.41 7.39
CA SER A 93 14.98 -20.64 6.15
C SER A 93 13.69 -20.52 5.36
N ILE A 94 13.48 -19.36 4.74
CA ILE A 94 12.38 -19.14 3.81
C ILE A 94 12.87 -18.34 2.62
N ALA A 95 12.41 -18.72 1.44
CA ALA A 95 12.67 -17.97 0.22
C ALA A 95 11.43 -17.80 -0.64
N PHE A 96 11.42 -16.72 -1.41
CA PHE A 96 10.36 -16.36 -2.35
C PHE A 96 10.96 -15.91 -3.67
N LYS A 97 10.30 -16.23 -4.77
CA LYS A 97 10.63 -15.69 -6.09
C LYS A 97 9.47 -14.87 -6.63
N PHE A 98 9.73 -13.61 -6.95
CA PHE A 98 8.77 -12.71 -7.59
C PHE A 98 9.26 -12.25 -8.96
N VAL A 99 8.31 -12.01 -9.86
CA VAL A 99 8.55 -11.39 -11.18
C VAL A 99 7.65 -10.16 -11.35
N PRO A 100 8.07 -9.13 -12.10
CA PRO A 100 7.17 -8.06 -12.49
C PRO A 100 6.11 -8.60 -13.46
N LEU A 101 4.87 -8.19 -13.27
CA LEU A 101 3.81 -8.42 -14.24
C LEU A 101 3.65 -7.20 -15.15
N PRO A 102 2.96 -7.33 -16.31
CA PRO A 102 2.72 -6.21 -17.21
C PRO A 102 2.02 -5.01 -16.56
N THR A 103 1.92 -3.91 -17.31
CA THR A 103 1.23 -2.63 -17.02
C THR A 103 1.96 -1.60 -16.15
N GLU A 104 2.51 -1.96 -14.98
CA GLU A 104 3.10 -0.97 -14.07
C GLU A 104 4.21 -1.56 -13.19
N ASN A 105 5.42 -0.99 -13.29
CA ASN A 105 6.51 -1.23 -12.35
C ASN A 105 7.33 0.06 -12.15
N ARG A 106 7.08 0.78 -11.06
CA ARG A 106 7.83 1.99 -10.70
C ARG A 106 8.88 1.74 -9.62
N GLY A 107 9.05 0.47 -9.24
CA GLY A 107 9.87 0.05 -8.12
C GLY A 107 9.34 0.52 -6.78
N SER A 108 9.70 -0.20 -5.72
CA SER A 108 9.37 0.09 -4.33
C SER A 108 10.14 -0.93 -3.46
N GLU A 109 9.66 -1.27 -2.28
CA GLU A 109 10.30 -2.27 -1.42
C GLU A 109 9.26 -3.25 -0.89
N PHE A 110 9.69 -4.50 -0.74
CA PHE A 110 8.99 -5.51 0.06
C PHE A 110 9.43 -5.38 1.52
N VAL A 111 8.55 -5.70 2.46
CA VAL A 111 8.90 -5.74 3.90
C VAL A 111 8.49 -7.08 4.48
N LEU A 112 9.47 -7.83 4.97
CA LEU A 112 9.26 -9.12 5.64
C LEU A 112 9.10 -8.90 7.14
N PHE A 113 8.04 -9.47 7.68
CA PHE A 113 7.75 -9.56 9.10
C PHE A 113 7.87 -11.01 9.56
N GLU A 114 8.44 -11.21 10.75
CA GLU A 114 8.44 -12.46 11.50
C GLU A 114 7.71 -12.21 12.82
N ASN A 115 6.64 -12.96 13.09
CA ASN A 115 5.80 -12.81 14.29
C ASN A 115 5.39 -11.34 14.54
N ASN A 116 4.92 -10.67 13.47
CA ASN A 116 4.51 -9.26 13.44
C ASN A 116 5.63 -8.23 13.68
N VAL A 117 6.90 -8.64 13.74
CA VAL A 117 8.06 -7.73 13.83
C VAL A 117 8.72 -7.62 12.45
N ALA A 118 8.92 -6.40 11.94
CA ALA A 118 9.64 -6.19 10.68
C ALA A 118 11.11 -6.60 10.83
N VAL A 119 11.55 -7.57 10.04
CA VAL A 119 12.91 -8.15 10.12
C VAL A 119 13.80 -7.80 8.94
N LYS A 120 13.23 -7.53 7.76
CA LYS A 120 14.01 -7.22 6.56
C LYS A 120 13.19 -6.44 5.53
N THR A 121 13.88 -5.60 4.77
CA THR A 121 13.34 -4.87 3.62
C THR A 121 14.14 -5.25 2.37
N TYR A 122 13.44 -5.47 1.26
CA TYR A 122 14.04 -5.84 -0.04
C TYR A 122 13.62 -4.86 -1.11
N THR A 123 14.59 -4.16 -1.70
CA THR A 123 14.33 -3.21 -2.79
C THR A 123 13.95 -3.95 -4.07
N PHE A 124 12.88 -3.50 -4.73
CA PHE A 124 12.47 -3.97 -6.05
C PHE A 124 12.62 -2.84 -7.08
N PRO A 125 13.70 -2.84 -7.88
CA PRO A 125 13.94 -1.79 -8.87
C PRO A 125 12.93 -1.78 -10.03
N LYS A 126 12.73 -0.60 -10.64
CA LYS A 126 11.92 -0.38 -11.85
C LYS A 126 12.22 -1.34 -13.01
N LYS A 127 13.50 -1.71 -13.17
CA LYS A 127 13.99 -2.55 -14.27
C LYS A 127 14.21 -4.01 -13.85
N ALA A 128 13.84 -4.38 -12.62
CA ALA A 128 13.98 -5.75 -12.14
C ALA A 128 13.23 -6.71 -13.06
N LYS A 129 13.86 -7.84 -13.38
CA LYS A 129 13.23 -8.96 -14.12
C LYS A 129 12.72 -10.05 -13.18
N GLN A 130 13.30 -10.11 -11.99
CA GLN A 130 12.88 -10.95 -10.89
C GLN A 130 13.36 -10.34 -9.57
N LEU A 131 12.85 -10.87 -8.47
CA LEU A 131 13.39 -10.68 -7.13
C LEU A 131 13.35 -12.01 -6.40
N ASP A 132 14.53 -12.47 -5.99
CA ASP A 132 14.70 -13.61 -5.10
C ASP A 132 14.90 -13.08 -3.68
N ILE A 133 13.99 -13.45 -2.78
CA ILE A 133 14.02 -13.11 -1.37
C ILE A 133 14.49 -14.37 -0.65
N ALA A 134 15.49 -14.24 0.22
CA ALA A 134 15.90 -15.29 1.15
C ALA A 134 16.06 -14.69 2.54
N TYR A 135 15.60 -15.42 3.55
CA TYR A 135 15.69 -15.04 4.96
C TYR A 135 15.91 -16.28 5.82
N THR A 136 16.83 -16.18 6.78
CA THR A 136 17.06 -17.20 7.80
C THR A 136 16.74 -16.60 9.17
N SER A 137 15.76 -17.20 9.84
CA SER A 137 15.33 -16.82 11.18
C SER A 137 16.42 -17.10 12.22
N LYS A 138 16.48 -16.23 13.23
CA LYS A 138 17.24 -16.49 14.46
C LYS A 138 16.38 -17.19 15.52
N LEU A 139 15.07 -17.25 15.32
CA LEU A 139 14.13 -17.89 16.23
C LEU A 139 14.02 -19.38 15.91
N LYS A 140 13.81 -20.18 16.96
CA LYS A 140 13.54 -21.62 16.83
C LYS A 140 12.02 -21.87 16.84
N GLY A 141 11.62 -23.01 16.27
CA GLY A 141 10.22 -23.46 16.30
C GLY A 141 9.35 -22.78 15.24
N ALA A 142 8.04 -22.76 15.48
CA ALA A 142 7.04 -22.21 14.59
C ALA A 142 7.09 -20.66 14.54
N LYS A 143 6.96 -20.10 13.34
CA LYS A 143 6.86 -18.65 13.10
C LYS A 143 5.73 -18.37 12.13
N GLU A 144 5.13 -17.18 12.24
CA GLU A 144 4.30 -16.60 11.19
C GLU A 144 5.11 -15.54 10.42
N TYR A 145 5.18 -15.69 9.11
CA TYR A 145 5.77 -14.69 8.22
C TYR A 145 4.68 -13.91 7.50
N LYS A 146 4.85 -12.58 7.41
CA LYS A 146 4.04 -11.69 6.58
C LYS A 146 4.97 -10.91 5.66
N LEU A 147 4.83 -11.06 4.36
CA LEU A 147 5.59 -10.34 3.35
C LEU A 147 4.69 -9.29 2.70
N MET A 148 4.92 -8.02 3.04
CA MET A 148 4.25 -6.88 2.40
C MET A 148 4.80 -6.67 0.98
N LEU A 149 3.89 -6.54 0.02
CA LEU A 149 4.22 -6.36 -1.39
C LEU A 149 4.54 -4.88 -1.73
N PRO A 150 5.26 -4.62 -2.83
CA PRO A 150 5.68 -3.28 -3.24
C PRO A 150 4.52 -2.37 -3.67
N THR A 151 4.48 -1.14 -3.15
CA THR A 151 3.40 -0.17 -3.42
C THR A 151 3.18 0.10 -4.91
N TRP A 152 4.24 0.24 -5.68
CA TRP A 152 4.20 0.80 -7.03
C TRP A 152 4.55 -0.20 -8.13
N SER A 153 4.46 -1.49 -7.84
CA SER A 153 4.78 -2.54 -8.78
C SER A 153 3.68 -3.60 -8.80
N ASN A 154 3.28 -3.99 -10.01
CA ASN A 154 2.52 -5.20 -10.25
C ASN A 154 3.49 -6.38 -10.25
N VAL A 155 3.34 -7.31 -9.31
CA VAL A 155 4.26 -8.44 -9.11
C VAL A 155 3.49 -9.74 -9.00
N GLY A 156 4.09 -10.82 -9.51
CA GLY A 156 3.59 -12.18 -9.38
C GLY A 156 4.56 -13.05 -8.59
N LEU A 157 4.05 -13.89 -7.71
CA LEU A 157 4.81 -14.88 -6.95
C LEU A 157 4.95 -16.16 -7.79
N GLN A 158 6.16 -16.66 -7.98
CA GLN A 158 6.44 -17.87 -8.77
C GLN A 158 6.97 -19.05 -7.95
N ALA A 159 7.53 -18.79 -6.77
CA ALA A 159 8.01 -19.87 -5.91
C ALA A 159 8.05 -19.44 -4.45
N ILE A 160 7.79 -20.40 -3.57
CA ILE A 160 8.11 -20.35 -2.15
C ILE A 160 8.93 -21.60 -1.84
N SER A 161 9.98 -21.47 -1.02
CA SER A 161 10.68 -22.63 -0.47
C SER A 161 10.98 -22.48 1.01
N ILE A 162 11.00 -23.63 1.69
CA ILE A 162 11.29 -23.81 3.11
C ILE A 162 12.29 -24.96 3.28
N ASP A 163 12.86 -25.13 4.48
CA ASP A 163 13.75 -26.26 4.79
C ASP A 163 13.03 -27.61 4.51
N ASP A 164 13.74 -28.63 4.03
CA ASP A 164 13.17 -29.91 3.59
C ASP A 164 12.29 -30.60 4.65
N GLU A 165 12.74 -30.61 5.90
CA GLU A 165 12.02 -31.24 7.02
C GLU A 165 10.94 -30.33 7.64
N ALA A 166 10.83 -29.08 7.17
CA ALA A 166 9.84 -28.15 7.68
C ALA A 166 8.47 -28.36 7.02
N GLU A 167 7.42 -27.81 7.61
CA GLU A 167 6.07 -27.86 7.05
C GLU A 167 5.38 -26.51 7.14
N LEU A 168 4.36 -26.31 6.31
CA LEU A 168 3.42 -25.22 6.52
C LEU A 168 2.48 -25.58 7.66
N LEU A 169 2.29 -24.63 8.55
CA LEU A 169 1.42 -24.72 9.71
C LEU A 169 0.16 -23.89 9.47
N ASN A 170 -0.91 -24.22 10.19
CA ASN A 170 -2.09 -23.37 10.22
C ASN A 170 -1.73 -22.03 10.89
N ILE A 171 -2.07 -20.93 10.23
CA ILE A 171 -1.99 -19.59 10.81
C ILE A 171 -2.96 -19.53 11.98
N LYS A 172 -2.47 -19.19 13.17
CA LYS A 172 -3.26 -19.16 14.40
C LYS A 172 -3.94 -17.82 14.59
N THR A 173 -3.34 -16.76 14.06
CA THR A 173 -3.89 -15.42 14.17
C THR A 173 -5.11 -15.26 13.26
N PRO A 174 -6.30 -14.93 13.78
CA PRO A 174 -7.50 -14.74 12.95
C PRO A 174 -7.33 -13.56 12.00
N ARG A 175 -8.17 -13.51 10.96
CA ARG A 175 -8.30 -12.30 10.15
C ARG A 175 -8.91 -11.19 11.00
N ASN A 176 -8.37 -10.00 10.81
CA ASN A 176 -8.82 -8.80 11.48
C ASN A 176 -10.03 -8.19 10.76
N ALA A 177 -10.76 -7.30 11.43
CA ALA A 177 -11.81 -6.51 10.79
C ALA A 177 -11.24 -5.70 9.60
N LYS A 178 -12.06 -5.45 8.58
CA LYS A 178 -11.60 -4.89 7.31
C LYS A 178 -11.63 -3.36 7.32
N TYR A 179 -10.53 -2.75 6.90
CA TYR A 179 -10.43 -1.31 6.63
C TYR A 179 -10.15 -1.08 5.15
N VAL A 180 -11.08 -0.41 4.45
CA VAL A 180 -10.89 0.00 3.05
C VAL A 180 -10.44 1.46 2.97
N ALA A 181 -9.25 1.68 2.44
CA ALA A 181 -8.73 3.02 2.16
C ALA A 181 -8.94 3.38 0.69
N MET A 182 -9.82 4.36 0.45
CA MET A 182 -10.12 4.90 -0.87
C MET A 182 -9.45 6.25 -1.06
N GLY A 183 -8.94 6.51 -2.26
CA GLY A 183 -8.40 7.83 -2.59
C GLY A 183 -7.48 7.84 -3.79
N ASP A 184 -6.56 8.79 -3.77
CA ASP A 184 -5.68 9.07 -4.90
C ASP A 184 -4.21 8.67 -4.67
N SER A 185 -3.27 9.41 -5.27
CA SER A 185 -1.83 9.17 -5.11
C SER A 185 -1.33 9.30 -3.67
N ILE A 186 -1.98 10.11 -2.83
CA ILE A 186 -1.61 10.26 -1.42
C ILE A 186 -1.89 8.96 -0.68
N THR A 187 -3.14 8.49 -0.75
CA THR A 187 -3.58 7.22 -0.12
C THR A 187 -2.86 6.01 -0.72
N HIS A 188 -2.58 6.03 -2.01
CA HIS A 188 -1.84 4.96 -2.68
C HIS A 188 -0.40 4.84 -2.16
N GLY A 189 0.27 5.95 -1.84
CA GLY A 189 1.57 5.96 -1.16
C GLY A 189 2.69 6.76 -1.86
N VAL A 190 2.38 7.88 -2.51
CA VAL A 190 3.42 8.69 -3.17
C VAL A 190 4.20 9.45 -2.10
N GLY A 191 5.53 9.33 -2.15
CA GLY A 191 6.45 9.94 -1.18
C GLY A 191 6.84 9.00 -0.04
N GLN A 192 6.34 7.77 -0.04
CA GLN A 192 6.76 6.67 0.83
C GLN A 192 7.56 5.63 0.02
N LYS A 193 8.47 4.90 0.69
CA LYS A 193 9.32 3.90 0.02
C LYS A 193 8.61 2.55 -0.17
N ASN A 194 7.71 2.20 0.75
CA ASN A 194 6.98 0.94 0.75
C ASN A 194 5.62 1.06 1.44
N ALA A 195 4.81 0.00 1.34
CA ALA A 195 3.42 -0.01 1.81
C ALA A 195 3.30 0.27 3.32
N THR A 196 4.28 -0.17 4.12
CA THR A 196 4.24 -0.04 5.59
C THR A 196 4.39 1.41 6.09
N GLN A 197 4.87 2.29 5.21
CA GLN A 197 5.06 3.71 5.51
C GLN A 197 3.86 4.57 5.10
N THR A 198 2.87 3.98 4.41
CA THR A 198 1.67 4.71 3.97
C THR A 198 0.76 4.98 5.15
N TYR A 199 0.06 6.13 5.17
CA TYR A 199 -0.84 6.44 6.27
C TYR A 199 -1.94 5.38 6.47
N PRO A 200 -2.53 4.76 5.41
CA PRO A 200 -3.55 3.74 5.62
C PRO A 200 -2.99 2.50 6.31
N TYR A 201 -1.75 2.10 6.01
CA TYR A 201 -1.12 0.97 6.70
C TYR A 201 -0.91 1.27 8.17
N ILE A 202 -0.40 2.46 8.49
CA ILE A 202 -0.14 2.85 9.89
C ILE A 202 -1.46 2.92 10.68
N VAL A 203 -2.53 3.43 10.08
CA VAL A 203 -3.87 3.43 10.70
C VAL A 203 -4.37 1.99 10.90
N ALA A 204 -4.28 1.14 9.88
CA ALA A 204 -4.73 -0.25 9.95
C ALA A 204 -3.99 -1.04 11.04
N ASP A 205 -2.67 -0.90 11.11
CA ASP A 205 -1.82 -1.55 12.10
C ASP A 205 -2.19 -1.11 13.52
N ALA A 206 -2.39 0.20 13.73
CA ALA A 206 -2.76 0.77 15.03
C ALA A 206 -4.18 0.41 15.51
N LEU A 207 -5.08 0.08 14.59
CA LEU A 207 -6.46 -0.38 14.86
C LEU A 207 -6.57 -1.91 14.85
N ASN A 208 -5.48 -2.63 14.54
CA ASN A 208 -5.49 -4.07 14.32
C ASN A 208 -6.54 -4.49 13.26
N PHE A 209 -6.57 -3.80 12.12
CA PHE A 209 -7.44 -4.06 10.97
C PHE A 209 -6.67 -4.63 9.76
N GLU A 210 -7.35 -5.40 8.91
CA GLU A 210 -6.84 -5.80 7.60
C GLU A 210 -7.04 -4.65 6.61
N LEU A 211 -5.96 -4.10 6.07
CA LEU A 211 -6.01 -3.00 5.11
C LEU A 211 -6.28 -3.49 3.68
N PHE A 212 -7.30 -2.91 3.06
CA PHE A 212 -7.54 -2.93 1.62
C PHE A 212 -7.30 -1.53 1.06
N ASN A 213 -6.09 -1.26 0.58
CA ASN A 213 -5.77 0.03 -0.04
C ASN A 213 -6.17 0.02 -1.51
N ILE A 214 -7.36 0.51 -1.83
CA ILE A 214 -7.87 0.54 -3.22
C ILE A 214 -7.64 1.89 -3.91
N ALA A 215 -6.79 2.76 -3.34
CA ALA A 215 -6.48 4.06 -3.92
C ALA A 215 -5.65 3.97 -5.21
N VAL A 216 -5.87 4.88 -6.16
CA VAL A 216 -5.16 4.86 -7.45
C VAL A 216 -4.52 6.22 -7.72
N GLY A 217 -3.27 6.23 -8.20
CA GLY A 217 -2.51 7.47 -8.36
C GLY A 217 -3.08 8.34 -9.47
N GLY A 218 -3.57 9.54 -9.10
CA GLY A 218 -4.32 10.43 -10.00
C GLY A 218 -5.81 10.07 -10.13
N GLY A 219 -6.30 9.16 -9.28
CA GLY A 219 -7.71 8.80 -9.20
C GLY A 219 -8.57 10.01 -8.83
N LYS A 220 -9.80 9.97 -9.33
CA LYS A 220 -10.88 10.93 -9.07
C LYS A 220 -12.08 10.17 -8.49
N THR A 221 -13.17 10.87 -8.25
CA THR A 221 -14.44 10.24 -7.83
C THR A 221 -14.85 9.16 -8.84
N SER A 222 -14.90 7.90 -8.41
CA SER A 222 -15.10 6.74 -9.29
C SER A 222 -16.32 5.93 -8.86
N ILE A 223 -17.35 5.96 -9.71
CA ILE A 223 -18.56 5.15 -9.53
C ILE A 223 -18.25 3.64 -9.64
N PRO A 224 -17.44 3.17 -10.61
CA PRO A 224 -17.03 1.77 -10.65
C PRO A 224 -16.37 1.27 -9.36
N THR A 225 -15.49 2.06 -8.74
CA THR A 225 -14.85 1.66 -7.47
C THR A 225 -15.86 1.54 -6.33
N ALA A 226 -16.87 2.41 -6.26
CA ALA A 226 -17.92 2.28 -5.25
C ALA A 226 -18.81 1.04 -5.48
N GLN A 227 -19.16 0.75 -6.73
CA GLN A 227 -19.94 -0.46 -7.07
C GLN A 227 -19.17 -1.74 -6.72
N MET A 228 -17.85 -1.73 -6.94
CA MET A 228 -16.95 -2.83 -6.59
C MET A 228 -16.96 -3.19 -5.11
N LEU A 229 -17.31 -2.25 -4.21
CA LEU A 229 -17.41 -2.57 -2.78
C LEU A 229 -18.49 -3.60 -2.47
N ALA A 230 -19.44 -3.87 -3.38
CA ALA A 230 -20.36 -4.99 -3.24
C ALA A 230 -19.68 -6.36 -3.19
N ASP A 231 -18.44 -6.47 -3.69
CA ASP A 231 -17.62 -7.71 -3.63
C ASP A 231 -16.97 -7.92 -2.26
N PHE A 232 -17.13 -6.98 -1.33
CA PHE A 232 -16.50 -7.00 -0.02
C PHE A 232 -17.56 -7.35 1.03
N ASP A 233 -17.31 -8.36 1.85
CA ASP A 233 -18.10 -8.57 3.08
C ASP A 233 -17.67 -7.57 4.17
N ASP A 234 -18.55 -7.32 5.14
CA ASP A 234 -18.36 -6.62 6.41
C ASP A 234 -17.10 -5.72 6.50
N ILE A 235 -17.21 -4.53 5.90
CA ILE A 235 -16.20 -3.49 6.06
C ILE A 235 -16.50 -2.73 7.36
N GLU A 236 -15.55 -2.71 8.28
CA GLU A 236 -15.68 -1.98 9.55
C GLU A 236 -15.48 -0.48 9.33
N LEU A 237 -14.45 -0.13 8.55
CA LEU A 237 -14.00 1.23 8.33
C LEU A 237 -13.75 1.52 6.84
N ILE A 238 -14.23 2.67 6.37
CA ILE A 238 -13.82 3.27 5.09
C ILE A 238 -13.25 4.66 5.37
N THR A 239 -12.08 4.95 4.82
CA THR A 239 -11.61 6.35 4.69
C THR A 239 -11.60 6.73 3.22
N LEU A 240 -12.19 7.88 2.89
CA LEU A 240 -12.25 8.41 1.53
C LEU A 240 -11.50 9.75 1.45
N LEU A 241 -10.31 9.75 0.82
CA LEU A 241 -9.52 10.95 0.55
C LEU A 241 -9.42 11.19 -0.96
N ILE A 242 -10.34 11.99 -1.51
CA ILE A 242 -10.44 12.28 -2.94
C ILE A 242 -10.81 13.76 -3.17
N GLY A 243 -10.72 14.25 -4.41
CA GLY A 243 -11.10 15.62 -4.77
C GLY A 243 -9.94 16.48 -5.27
N TYR A 244 -8.69 16.20 -4.89
CA TYR A 244 -7.54 16.96 -5.39
C TYR A 244 -7.34 16.80 -6.91
N ASN A 245 -7.54 15.59 -7.43
CA ASN A 245 -7.44 15.35 -8.88
C ASN A 245 -8.72 15.76 -9.62
N ASP A 246 -9.89 15.72 -8.97
CA ASP A 246 -11.14 16.26 -9.51
C ASP A 246 -11.00 17.77 -9.76
N TRP A 247 -10.45 18.50 -8.77
CA TRP A 247 -10.10 19.91 -8.88
C TRP A 247 -9.09 20.21 -10.00
N ASN A 248 -8.15 19.30 -10.25
CA ASN A 248 -7.13 19.43 -11.31
C ASN A 248 -7.55 18.83 -12.66
N SER A 249 -8.79 18.37 -12.79
CA SER A 249 -9.33 17.75 -13.99
C SER A 249 -9.52 18.78 -15.12
N PRO A 250 -9.36 18.41 -16.41
CA PRO A 250 -9.65 19.34 -17.52
C PRO A 250 -11.09 19.84 -17.59
N LYS A 251 -12.04 19.10 -17.00
CA LYS A 251 -13.46 19.47 -16.90
C LYS A 251 -13.86 19.61 -15.43
N ALA A 252 -12.98 20.22 -14.63
CA ALA A 252 -13.22 20.40 -13.20
C ALA A 252 -14.43 21.31 -12.98
N ASP A 253 -15.41 20.80 -12.24
CA ASP A 253 -16.62 21.49 -11.84
C ASP A 253 -17.02 20.98 -10.46
N VAL A 254 -17.08 21.88 -9.48
CA VAL A 254 -17.39 21.54 -8.09
C VAL A 254 -18.79 20.94 -7.93
N ALA A 255 -19.79 21.38 -8.70
CA ALA A 255 -21.14 20.83 -8.61
C ALA A 255 -21.18 19.39 -9.15
N VAL A 256 -20.46 19.12 -10.24
CA VAL A 256 -20.31 17.75 -10.78
C VAL A 256 -19.55 16.86 -9.80
N TYR A 257 -18.49 17.37 -9.18
CA TYR A 257 -17.77 16.65 -8.13
C TYR A 257 -18.68 16.31 -6.94
N GLN A 258 -19.44 17.28 -6.44
CA GLN A 258 -20.36 17.11 -5.33
C GLN A 258 -21.43 16.04 -5.63
N ALA A 259 -22.05 16.11 -6.81
CA ALA A 259 -23.03 15.12 -7.26
C ALA A 259 -22.44 13.71 -7.41
N ASN A 260 -21.22 13.61 -7.94
CA ASN A 260 -20.53 12.32 -8.07
C ASN A 260 -20.14 11.74 -6.70
N LEU A 261 -19.68 12.57 -5.77
CA LEU A 261 -19.33 12.15 -4.41
C LEU A 261 -20.56 11.64 -3.68
N ASP A 262 -21.67 12.38 -3.76
CA ASP A 262 -22.94 11.95 -3.16
C ASP A 262 -23.42 10.63 -3.78
N LYS A 263 -23.41 10.51 -5.11
CA LYS A 263 -23.76 9.25 -5.78
C LYS A 263 -22.86 8.09 -5.36
N MET A 264 -21.55 8.32 -5.26
CA MET A 264 -20.57 7.33 -4.81
C MET A 264 -20.91 6.82 -3.41
N LEU A 265 -21.19 7.73 -2.46
CA LEU A 265 -21.56 7.39 -1.09
C LEU A 265 -22.91 6.65 -1.00
N SER A 266 -23.91 7.02 -1.81
CA SER A 266 -25.18 6.28 -1.91
C SER A 266 -24.96 4.83 -2.34
N ILE A 267 -24.06 4.60 -3.31
CA ILE A 267 -23.75 3.25 -3.79
C ILE A 267 -23.03 2.45 -2.69
N ILE A 268 -22.05 3.05 -2.01
CA ILE A 268 -21.36 2.40 -0.89
C ILE A 268 -22.37 1.98 0.18
N ARG A 269 -23.25 2.89 0.61
CA ARG A 269 -24.27 2.62 1.63
C ARG A 269 -25.26 1.51 1.26
N LYS A 270 -25.50 1.28 -0.03
CA LYS A 270 -26.36 0.17 -0.48
C LYS A 270 -25.78 -1.20 -0.13
N SER A 271 -24.46 -1.36 -0.22
CA SER A 271 -23.76 -2.60 0.11
C SER A 271 -23.28 -2.63 1.56
N HIS A 272 -23.03 -1.46 2.14
CA HIS A 272 -22.36 -1.27 3.42
C HIS A 272 -23.14 -0.28 4.31
N PRO A 273 -24.35 -0.64 4.77
CA PRO A 273 -25.26 0.28 5.45
C PRO A 273 -24.75 0.72 6.83
N GLN A 274 -23.97 -0.13 7.52
CA GLN A 274 -23.50 0.14 8.89
C GLN A 274 -22.02 0.50 8.99
N THR A 275 -21.26 0.42 7.89
CA THR A 275 -19.82 0.71 7.89
C THR A 275 -19.53 2.14 8.34
N THR A 276 -18.52 2.33 9.18
CA THR A 276 -18.09 3.68 9.55
C THR A 276 -17.32 4.30 8.39
N ILE A 277 -17.76 5.47 7.90
CA ILE A 277 -17.14 6.18 6.77
C ILE A 277 -16.57 7.52 7.25
N TYR A 278 -15.28 7.73 7.04
CA TYR A 278 -14.64 9.04 7.20
C TYR A 278 -14.26 9.62 5.84
N CYS A 279 -14.95 10.69 5.44
CA CYS A 279 -14.60 11.50 4.29
C CYS A 279 -13.55 12.54 4.70
N ILE A 280 -12.33 12.41 4.18
CA ILE A 280 -11.23 13.32 4.47
C ILE A 280 -11.18 14.36 3.34
N THR A 281 -11.35 15.64 3.68
CA THR A 281 -11.23 16.72 2.68
C THR A 281 -9.80 16.76 2.11
N PRO A 282 -9.59 17.28 0.88
CA PRO A 282 -8.26 17.45 0.32
C PRO A 282 -7.27 18.09 1.32
N LEU A 283 -6.14 17.41 1.52
CA LEU A 283 -5.10 17.81 2.49
C LEU A 283 -4.49 19.19 2.17
N PHE A 284 -3.60 19.66 3.05
CA PHE A 284 -2.77 20.82 2.78
C PHE A 284 -2.02 20.68 1.45
N THR A 285 -1.95 21.77 0.69
CA THR A 285 -1.18 21.85 -0.55
C THR A 285 -0.55 23.23 -0.69
N LYS A 286 0.63 23.30 -1.31
CA LYS A 286 1.24 24.56 -1.76
C LYS A 286 0.59 25.12 -3.04
N SER A 287 -0.25 24.34 -3.72
CA SER A 287 -0.93 24.78 -4.94
C SER A 287 -2.00 25.83 -4.64
N LEU A 288 -1.79 27.04 -5.14
CA LEU A 288 -2.73 28.16 -4.97
C LEU A 288 -3.91 28.14 -5.95
N LYS A 289 -3.74 27.49 -7.11
CA LYS A 289 -4.75 27.39 -8.17
C LYS A 289 -4.74 26.02 -8.81
N ALA A 290 -5.88 25.66 -9.41
CA ALA A 290 -5.98 24.43 -10.17
C ALA A 290 -5.14 24.53 -11.44
N LYS A 291 -4.83 23.39 -12.05
CA LYS A 291 -4.09 23.35 -13.32
C LYS A 291 -4.83 24.00 -14.49
N ARG A 292 -6.17 23.98 -14.48
CA ARG A 292 -7.00 24.26 -15.67
C ARG A 292 -8.28 25.06 -15.41
N VAL A 293 -8.61 25.36 -14.16
CA VAL A 293 -9.81 26.12 -13.77
C VAL A 293 -9.47 27.08 -12.63
N ASP A 294 -10.26 28.15 -12.49
CA ASP A 294 -10.02 29.22 -11.51
C ASP A 294 -10.69 28.99 -10.14
N GLN A 295 -11.45 27.91 -9.99
CA GLN A 295 -12.07 27.57 -8.70
C GLN A 295 -10.99 27.23 -7.65
N PRO A 296 -11.11 27.70 -6.39
CA PRO A 296 -10.17 27.36 -5.33
C PRO A 296 -10.42 25.93 -4.82
N LEU A 297 -9.37 25.27 -4.31
CA LEU A 297 -9.50 23.94 -3.70
C LEU A 297 -10.48 23.94 -2.51
N ASN A 298 -10.64 25.07 -1.82
CA ASN A 298 -11.61 25.22 -0.73
C ASN A 298 -13.05 24.95 -1.17
N ALA A 299 -13.42 25.21 -2.43
CA ALA A 299 -14.75 24.87 -2.94
C ALA A 299 -14.98 23.34 -2.94
N TYR A 300 -13.95 22.56 -3.27
CA TYR A 300 -14.00 21.10 -3.25
C TYR A 300 -13.98 20.55 -1.81
N ARG A 301 -13.23 21.18 -0.91
CA ARG A 301 -13.29 20.86 0.54
C ARG A 301 -14.70 21.09 1.09
N GLN A 302 -15.32 22.22 0.73
CA GLN A 302 -16.68 22.55 1.15
C GLN A 302 -17.70 21.56 0.59
N ALA A 303 -17.58 21.16 -0.69
CA ALA A 303 -18.44 20.14 -1.28
C ALA A 303 -18.43 18.81 -0.50
N VAL A 304 -17.27 18.37 0.00
CA VAL A 304 -17.19 17.18 0.88
C VAL A 304 -17.96 17.40 2.17
N ILE A 305 -17.76 18.54 2.83
CA ILE A 305 -18.43 18.90 4.09
C ILE A 305 -19.94 18.95 3.89
N ASP A 306 -20.40 19.58 2.81
CA ASP A 306 -21.83 19.75 2.51
C ASP A 306 -22.51 18.41 2.25
N VAL A 307 -21.89 17.51 1.49
CA VAL A 307 -22.43 16.16 1.23
C VAL A 307 -22.53 15.35 2.52
N VAL A 308 -21.48 15.33 3.34
CA VAL A 308 -21.51 14.60 4.62
C VAL A 308 -22.57 15.20 5.56
N THR A 309 -22.61 16.53 5.68
CA THR A 309 -23.60 17.23 6.52
C THR A 309 -25.03 16.95 6.08
N ALA A 310 -25.29 16.95 4.77
CA ALA A 310 -26.61 16.64 4.22
C ALA A 310 -27.02 15.18 4.53
N ARG A 311 -26.09 14.23 4.45
CA ARG A 311 -26.33 12.83 4.79
C ARG A 311 -26.59 12.61 6.28
N GLN A 312 -25.80 13.24 7.14
CA GLN A 312 -26.05 13.22 8.59
C GLN A 312 -27.44 13.79 8.92
N LYS A 313 -27.84 14.91 8.30
CA LYS A 313 -29.19 15.46 8.45
C LYS A 313 -30.29 14.52 7.93
N ALA A 314 -29.98 13.66 6.98
CA ALA A 314 -30.87 12.63 6.45
C ALA A 314 -30.84 11.32 7.26
N GLY A 315 -30.08 11.25 8.36
CA GLY A 315 -30.06 10.11 9.29
C GLY A 315 -28.90 9.11 9.10
N ASP A 316 -27.87 9.44 8.32
CA ASP A 316 -26.63 8.63 8.26
C ASP A 316 -25.70 9.01 9.43
N ASP A 317 -25.83 8.31 10.56
CA ASP A 317 -25.04 8.57 11.76
C ASP A 317 -23.61 8.00 11.70
N ASN A 318 -23.33 7.13 10.71
CA ASN A 318 -22.05 6.43 10.56
C ASN A 318 -21.14 7.07 9.49
N ILE A 319 -21.41 8.30 9.07
CA ILE A 319 -20.57 9.07 8.15
C ILE A 319 -20.06 10.35 8.82
N ASN A 320 -18.76 10.60 8.69
CA ASN A 320 -18.06 11.69 9.35
C ASN A 320 -17.13 12.42 8.37
N VAL A 321 -16.87 13.70 8.65
CA VAL A 321 -15.92 14.51 7.88
C VAL A 321 -14.68 14.83 8.70
N ILE A 322 -13.51 14.64 8.11
CA ILE A 322 -12.23 15.09 8.66
C ILE A 322 -11.69 16.20 7.76
N LYS A 323 -11.46 17.38 8.33
CA LYS A 323 -10.92 18.53 7.60
C LYS A 323 -9.41 18.35 7.41
N GLY A 324 -9.02 17.70 6.31
CA GLY A 324 -7.65 17.29 6.03
C GLY A 324 -6.64 18.43 6.03
N ASP A 325 -7.03 19.63 5.60
CA ASP A 325 -6.21 20.84 5.62
C ASP A 325 -5.98 21.43 7.01
N GLN A 326 -6.76 21.02 8.01
CA GLN A 326 -6.61 21.45 9.41
C GLN A 326 -5.71 20.52 10.21
N ILE A 327 -5.57 19.26 9.78
CA ILE A 327 -4.70 18.25 10.41
C ILE A 327 -3.42 18.00 9.61
N THR A 328 -3.19 18.76 8.53
CA THR A 328 -1.96 18.70 7.76
C THR A 328 -1.44 20.09 7.46
N SER A 329 -0.13 20.19 7.25
CA SER A 329 0.57 21.43 6.95
C SER A 329 1.75 21.17 6.01
N VAL A 330 2.53 22.20 5.74
CA VAL A 330 3.79 22.07 4.99
C VAL A 330 4.74 21.02 5.58
N LYS A 331 4.68 20.78 6.90
CA LYS A 331 5.51 19.77 7.59
C LYS A 331 5.20 18.34 7.14
N ASN A 332 4.02 18.11 6.59
CA ASN A 332 3.63 16.78 6.10
C ASN A 332 4.16 16.50 4.69
N LEU A 333 4.54 17.52 3.92
CA LEU A 333 4.95 17.35 2.54
C LEU A 333 6.32 16.67 2.44
N ARG A 334 6.53 15.96 1.33
CA ARG A 334 7.75 15.19 1.11
C ARG A 334 9.00 16.07 0.98
N GLU A 335 9.96 15.82 1.87
CA GLU A 335 11.22 16.57 1.93
C GLU A 335 12.14 16.26 0.74
N ASP A 336 12.08 15.03 0.20
CA ASP A 336 12.91 14.57 -0.92
C ASP A 336 12.52 15.19 -2.27
N ASN A 337 11.35 15.83 -2.36
CA ASN A 337 10.94 16.62 -3.52
C ASN A 337 10.20 17.89 -3.07
N PRO A 338 10.91 18.95 -2.66
CA PRO A 338 10.29 20.16 -2.11
C PRO A 338 9.36 20.91 -3.07
N LYS A 339 9.47 20.64 -4.39
CA LYS A 339 8.62 21.19 -5.45
C LYS A 339 7.28 20.46 -5.57
N ASP A 340 7.16 19.26 -5.00
CA ASP A 340 5.89 18.56 -4.91
C ASP A 340 4.96 19.32 -3.95
N PRO A 341 3.81 19.84 -4.42
CA PRO A 341 3.01 20.71 -3.60
C PRO A 341 2.10 19.96 -2.62
N VAL A 342 1.93 18.64 -2.76
CA VAL A 342 0.78 17.94 -2.16
C VAL A 342 1.12 16.58 -1.54
N HIS A 343 2.12 15.86 -2.06
CA HIS A 343 2.35 14.50 -1.57
C HIS A 343 3.08 14.48 -0.23
N LEU A 344 2.66 13.56 0.63
CA LEU A 344 3.21 13.36 1.95
C LEU A 344 4.62 12.77 1.87
N GLY A 345 5.51 13.17 2.78
CA GLY A 345 6.75 12.44 3.05
C GLY A 345 6.49 11.20 3.91
N ILE A 346 7.54 10.45 4.24
CA ILE A 346 7.45 9.34 5.20
C ILE A 346 6.97 9.86 6.57
N ASN A 347 7.62 10.91 7.09
CA ASN A 347 7.22 11.52 8.36
C ASN A 347 5.82 12.14 8.29
N GLY A 348 5.49 12.79 7.16
CA GLY A 348 4.17 13.39 6.97
C GLY A 348 3.02 12.38 6.93
N ALA A 349 3.25 11.20 6.34
CA ALA A 349 2.29 10.09 6.39
C ALA A 349 2.10 9.57 7.82
N ARG A 350 3.18 9.48 8.61
CA ARG A 350 3.10 9.11 10.04
C ARG A 350 2.32 10.15 10.86
N MET A 351 2.58 11.44 10.62
CA MET A 351 1.85 12.53 11.29
C MET A 351 0.36 12.48 10.97
N LEU A 352 -0.01 12.35 9.69
CA LEU A 352 -1.42 12.22 9.30
C LEU A 352 -2.05 10.97 9.93
N ALA A 353 -1.37 9.82 9.88
CA ALA A 353 -1.89 8.59 10.48
C ALA A 353 -2.15 8.77 11.98
N LYS A 354 -1.27 9.45 12.71
CA LYS A 354 -1.45 9.72 14.14
C LYS A 354 -2.74 10.51 14.40
N GLU A 355 -2.96 11.61 13.68
CA GLU A 355 -4.19 12.42 13.80
C GLU A 355 -5.44 11.57 13.49
N LEU A 356 -5.39 10.76 12.42
CA LEU A 356 -6.51 9.88 12.06
C LEU A 356 -6.78 8.82 13.13
N ILE A 357 -5.74 8.23 13.72
CA ILE A 357 -5.88 7.24 14.80
C ILE A 357 -6.54 7.89 16.03
N GLU A 358 -6.16 9.11 16.39
CA GLU A 358 -6.75 9.84 17.53
C GLU A 358 -8.23 10.23 17.28
N ILE A 359 -8.62 10.44 16.02
CA ILE A 359 -10.01 10.75 15.64
C ILE A 359 -10.88 9.49 15.56
N ILE A 360 -10.32 8.36 15.10
CA ILE A 360 -11.07 7.14 14.79
C ILE A 360 -11.23 6.22 16.02
N LYS A 361 -10.25 6.20 16.93
CA LYS A 361 -10.34 5.45 18.20
C LYS A 361 -11.25 6.15 19.19
#